data_AF-A0A6V8EN89-F1
#
_entry.id   AF-A0A6V8EN89-F1
#
_cell.length_a   1.000
_cell.length_b   1.000
_cell.length_c   1.000
_cell.angle_alpha   90.00
_cell.angle_beta   90.00
_cell.angle_gamma   90.00
#
_symmetry.space_group_name_H-M   'P 1'
#
loop_
_entity.id
_entity.type
_entity.pdbx_description
1 polymer ?
#
loop_
_entity_poly.entity_id
_entity_poly.type
_entity_poly.pdbx_seq_one_letter_code
_entity_poly.pdbx_strand_id
1 'polypeptide(L)'
;MLSNDIKTYFREAILAVGLVFLLLGSMWLATGMFPPMVVVESGSMKHTEDGSLGAIDPGDLILVMNPDRTEIITFVEASNVNDENYGYEKHGMFGDVIIYQK
;
A
#
# COMPACT_ATOMS: atom_id res chain seq x y z
N MET A 1 43.79 9.49 -17.35
CA MET A 1 42.53 8.88 -17.82
C MET A 1 41.71 8.30 -16.67
N LEU A 2 42.26 7.37 -15.88
CA LEU A 2 41.58 6.69 -14.76
C LEU A 2 40.89 7.57 -13.69
N SER A 3 41.43 8.77 -13.38
CA SER A 3 40.87 9.64 -12.33
C SER A 3 39.47 10.18 -12.65
N ASN A 4 39.19 10.45 -13.93
CA ASN A 4 37.89 10.99 -14.35
C ASN A 4 36.82 9.89 -14.39
N ASP A 5 37.19 8.68 -14.82
CA ASP A 5 36.28 7.54 -14.86
C ASP A 5 35.81 7.16 -13.45
N ILE A 6 36.74 7.12 -12.47
CA ILE A 6 36.42 6.84 -11.07
C ILE A 6 35.45 7.89 -10.49
N LYS A 7 35.64 9.18 -10.81
CA LYS A 7 34.72 10.25 -10.37
C LYS A 7 33.33 10.09 -10.97
N THR A 8 33.24 9.68 -12.24
CA THR A 8 31.96 9.43 -12.91
C THR A 8 31.22 8.28 -12.28
N TYR A 9 31.87 7.12 -12.10
CA TYR A 9 31.27 5.96 -11.44
C TYR A 9 30.84 6.24 -10.00
N PHE A 10 31.64 7.02 -9.25
CA PHE A 10 31.29 7.41 -7.89
C PHE A 10 30.04 8.31 -7.85
N ARG A 11 29.93 9.27 -8.78
CA ARG A 11 28.73 10.11 -8.92
C ARG A 11 27.51 9.29 -9.28
N GLU A 12 27.64 8.37 -10.23
CA GLU A 12 26.55 7.49 -10.66
C GLU A 12 26.10 6.56 -9.54
N ALA A 13 27.04 6.00 -8.76
CA ALA A 13 26.72 5.20 -7.58
C ALA A 13 25.93 6.00 -6.54
N ILE A 14 26.35 7.23 -6.23
CA ILE A 14 25.62 8.10 -5.30
C ILE A 14 24.22 8.42 -5.83
N LEU A 15 24.07 8.74 -7.12
CA LEU A 15 22.78 9.03 -7.72
C LEU A 15 21.85 7.82 -7.69
N ALA A 16 22.37 6.63 -8.03
CA ALA A 16 21.59 5.39 -8.02
C ALA A 16 21.14 5.03 -6.60
N VAL A 17 22.07 5.07 -5.64
CA VAL A 17 21.76 4.82 -4.22
C VAL A 17 20.77 5.85 -3.69
N GLY A 18 20.99 7.14 -3.99
CA GLY A 18 20.10 8.23 -3.60
C GLY A 18 18.70 8.05 -4.17
N LEU A 19 18.57 7.62 -5.43
CA LEU A 19 17.27 7.32 -6.05
C LEU A 19 16.55 6.18 -5.34
N VAL A 20 17.26 5.09 -5.04
CA VAL A 20 16.68 3.93 -4.33
C VAL A 20 16.20 4.33 -2.94
N PHE A 21 17.01 5.08 -2.19
CA PHE A 21 16.61 5.58 -0.87
C PHE A 21 15.45 6.58 -0.96
N LEU A 22 15.39 7.41 -2.00
CA LEU A 22 14.28 8.33 -2.20
C LEU A 22 12.98 7.56 -2.46
N LEU A 23 13.01 6.54 -3.32
CA LEU A 23 11.83 5.73 -3.64
C LEU A 23 11.38 4.89 -2.43
N LEU A 24 12.28 4.11 -1.83
CA LEU A 24 11.92 3.27 -0.68
C LEU A 24 11.59 4.12 0.55
N GLY A 25 12.33 5.21 0.78
CA GLY A 25 12.11 6.12 1.89
C GLY A 25 10.79 6.89 1.77
N SER A 26 10.45 7.41 0.58
CA SER A 26 9.15 8.06 0.37
C SER A 26 7.99 7.09 0.56
N MET A 27 8.11 5.86 0.05
CA MET A 27 7.08 4.84 0.20
C MET A 27 6.93 4.40 1.66
N TRP A 28 8.04 4.28 2.39
CA TRP A 28 8.02 3.99 3.83
C TRP A 28 7.40 5.13 4.66
N LEU A 29 7.70 6.39 4.32
CA LEU A 29 7.08 7.55 4.97
C LEU A 29 5.57 7.63 4.70
N ALA A 30 5.14 7.29 3.49
CA ALA A 30 3.72 7.29 3.11
C ALA A 30 2.95 6.14 3.78
N THR A 31 3.49 4.92 3.74
CA THR A 31 2.82 3.71 4.24
C THR A 31 2.96 3.51 5.75
N GLY A 32 4.07 3.96 6.34
CA GLY A 32 4.37 3.75 7.77
C GLY A 32 4.68 2.31 8.16
N MET A 33 4.90 1.41 7.18
CA MET A 33 5.19 -0.02 7.37
C MET A 33 6.36 -0.44 6.47
N PHE A 34 7.21 -1.36 6.95
CA PHE A 34 8.29 -1.94 6.16
C PHE A 34 8.22 -3.48 6.24
N PRO A 35 8.21 -4.22 5.11
CA PRO A 35 8.31 -3.75 3.73
C PRO A 35 7.01 -3.08 3.21
N PRO A 36 7.11 -1.92 2.53
CA PRO A 36 5.93 -1.14 2.12
C PRO A 36 5.13 -1.72 0.94
N MET A 37 5.72 -2.62 0.16
CA MET A 37 5.13 -3.24 -1.03
C MET A 37 5.26 -4.75 -0.94
N VAL A 38 4.17 -5.46 -1.20
CA VAL A 38 4.10 -6.92 -1.18
C VAL A 38 3.35 -7.44 -2.41
N VAL A 39 3.67 -8.67 -2.83
CA VAL A 39 2.98 -9.37 -3.91
C VAL A 39 1.91 -10.27 -3.31
N VAL A 40 0.74 -10.30 -3.94
CA VAL A 40 -0.34 -11.22 -3.55
C VAL A 40 -0.07 -12.60 -4.15
N GLU A 41 0.12 -13.59 -3.29
CA GLU A 41 0.40 -14.97 -3.72
C GLU A 41 -0.86 -15.86 -3.80
N SER A 42 -1.93 -15.52 -3.08
CA SER A 42 -3.08 -16.43 -2.93
C SER A 42 -4.19 -16.15 -3.93
N GLY A 43 -4.55 -17.17 -4.71
CA GLY A 43 -5.76 -17.21 -5.55
C GLY A 43 -7.08 -17.31 -4.77
N SER A 44 -7.06 -17.37 -3.44
CA SER A 44 -8.28 -17.45 -2.63
C SER A 44 -9.12 -16.18 -2.63
N MET A 45 -8.58 -15.06 -3.12
CA MET A 45 -9.29 -13.78 -3.25
C MET A 45 -9.92 -13.58 -4.64
N LYS A 46 -9.72 -14.53 -5.58
CA LYS A 46 -10.45 -14.56 -6.86
C LYS A 46 -11.90 -14.99 -6.63
N HIS A 47 -12.85 -14.10 -6.89
CA HIS A 47 -14.29 -14.43 -6.82
C HIS A 47 -14.87 -14.90 -8.17
N THR A 48 -14.12 -14.78 -9.29
CA THR A 48 -14.53 -15.17 -10.65
C THR A 48 -13.33 -15.68 -11.46
N GLU A 49 -13.54 -16.56 -12.45
CA GLU A 49 -12.47 -17.10 -13.29
C GLU A 49 -11.77 -16.02 -14.13
N ASP A 50 -12.55 -15.05 -14.62
CA ASP A 50 -12.10 -13.83 -15.29
C ASP A 50 -12.05 -12.68 -14.27
N GLY A 51 -10.86 -12.13 -14.03
CA GLY A 51 -10.62 -11.09 -13.02
C GLY A 51 -11.66 -9.97 -13.08
N SER A 52 -12.20 -9.61 -11.91
CA SER A 52 -13.18 -8.52 -11.78
C SER A 52 -12.44 -7.20 -11.49
N LEU A 53 -12.89 -6.10 -12.09
CA LEU A 53 -12.48 -4.75 -11.67
C LEU A 53 -12.75 -4.60 -10.17
N GLY A 54 -11.69 -4.38 -9.38
CA GLY A 54 -11.75 -4.28 -7.92
C GLY A 54 -11.53 -5.58 -7.16
N ALA A 55 -11.29 -6.71 -7.83
CA ALA A 55 -10.74 -7.92 -7.21
C ALA A 55 -9.21 -7.83 -7.14
N ILE A 56 -8.63 -8.47 -6.13
CA ILE A 56 -7.17 -8.57 -5.97
C ILE A 56 -6.76 -9.89 -6.63
N ASP A 57 -6.03 -9.81 -7.74
CA ASP A 57 -5.57 -10.97 -8.48
C ASP A 57 -4.18 -11.42 -7.97
N PRO A 58 -3.87 -12.74 -8.04
CA PRO A 58 -2.52 -13.22 -7.76
C PRO A 58 -1.50 -12.57 -8.69
N GLY A 59 -0.45 -12.00 -8.10
CA GLY A 59 0.56 -11.23 -8.83
C GLY A 59 0.41 -9.71 -8.72
N ASP A 60 -0.68 -9.21 -8.15
CA ASP A 60 -0.82 -7.77 -7.90
C ASP A 60 0.16 -7.29 -6.82
N LEU A 61 0.69 -6.08 -7.05
CA LEU A 61 1.50 -5.35 -6.07
C LEU A 61 0.58 -4.46 -5.24
N ILE A 62 0.55 -4.70 -3.94
CA ILE A 62 -0.22 -3.89 -2.99
C ILE A 62 0.70 -3.16 -2.02
N LEU A 63 0.30 -1.95 -1.64
CA LEU A 63 0.97 -1.17 -0.61
C LEU A 63 0.29 -1.42 0.73
N VAL A 64 1.07 -1.79 1.74
CA VAL A 64 0.55 -2.08 3.08
C VAL A 64 0.63 -0.82 3.93
N MET A 65 -0.52 -0.26 4.29
CA MET A 65 -0.61 0.93 5.13
C MET A 65 -0.62 0.55 6.62
N ASN A 66 0.04 1.35 7.45
CA ASN A 66 -0.02 1.21 8.90
C ASN A 66 -1.44 1.55 9.39
N PRO A 67 -2.12 0.68 10.16
CA PRO A 67 -3.46 0.95 10.68
C PRO A 67 -3.52 2.19 11.58
N ASP A 68 -2.42 2.55 12.27
CA ASP A 68 -2.35 3.75 13.11
C ASP A 68 -2.31 5.06 12.29
N ARG A 69 -2.20 4.98 10.96
CA ARG A 69 -2.14 6.13 10.03
C ARG A 69 -3.41 6.32 9.22
N THR A 70 -4.41 5.46 9.38
CA THR A 70 -5.72 5.64 8.75
C THR A 70 -6.78 5.74 9.83
N GLU A 71 -7.69 6.67 9.67
CA GLU A 71 -8.92 6.67 10.46
C GLU A 71 -9.75 5.47 10.00
N ILE A 72 -10.07 4.58 10.94
CA ILE A 72 -10.86 3.37 10.69
C ILE A 72 -12.31 3.73 11.02
N ILE A 73 -13.17 3.79 10.01
CA ILE A 73 -14.59 4.05 10.22
C ILE A 73 -15.28 2.72 10.52
N THR A 74 -15.84 2.58 11.70
CA THR A 74 -16.57 1.37 12.09
C THR A 74 -17.96 1.33 11.46
N PHE A 75 -18.55 0.13 11.42
CA PHE A 75 -19.94 -0.05 11.00
C PHE A 75 -20.92 0.83 11.81
N VAL A 76 -20.64 1.03 13.10
CA VAL A 76 -21.52 1.81 13.99
C VAL A 76 -21.48 3.30 13.64
N GLU A 77 -20.30 3.84 13.35
CA GLU A 77 -20.14 5.25 12.93
C GLU A 77 -20.79 5.47 11.56
N ALA A 78 -20.54 4.57 10.60
CA ALA A 78 -21.09 4.70 9.26
C ALA A 78 -22.62 4.50 9.15
N SER A 79 -23.23 3.76 10.08
CA SER A 79 -24.69 3.48 10.07
C SER A 79 -25.52 4.45 10.92
N ASN A 80 -24.89 5.30 11.72
CA ASN A 80 -25.59 6.21 12.63
C ASN A 80 -25.88 7.56 11.96
N VAL A 81 -27.16 7.91 11.83
CA VAL A 81 -27.63 9.15 11.18
C VAL A 81 -27.09 10.43 11.83
N ASN A 82 -26.67 10.35 13.10
CA ASN A 82 -26.16 11.50 13.86
C ASN A 82 -24.62 11.59 13.84
N ASP A 83 -23.94 10.69 13.14
CA ASP A 83 -22.48 10.68 13.01
C ASP A 83 -22.03 11.45 11.77
N GLU A 84 -20.83 12.02 11.79
CA GLU A 84 -20.25 12.75 10.65
C GLU A 84 -19.95 11.80 9.48
N ASN A 85 -19.74 10.51 9.76
CA ASN A 85 -19.42 9.48 8.78
C ASN A 85 -20.65 8.73 8.24
N TYR A 86 -21.86 9.21 8.51
CA TYR A 86 -23.10 8.55 8.09
C TYR A 86 -23.15 8.35 6.56
N GLY A 87 -23.38 7.10 6.15
CA GLY A 87 -23.46 6.71 4.73
C GLY A 87 -22.11 6.33 4.10
N TYR A 88 -21.03 6.27 4.86
CA TYR A 88 -19.75 5.75 4.37
C TYR A 88 -19.82 4.23 4.13
N GLU A 89 -19.61 3.81 2.88
CA GLU A 89 -19.67 2.40 2.48
C GLU A 89 -18.38 1.94 1.80
N LYS A 90 -17.90 0.75 2.17
CA LYS A 90 -16.76 0.08 1.55
C LYS A 90 -17.08 -1.39 1.31
N HIS A 91 -16.80 -1.87 0.10
CA HIS A 91 -17.18 -3.23 -0.33
C HIS A 91 -18.69 -3.55 -0.19
N GLY A 92 -19.56 -2.55 -0.34
CA GLY A 92 -21.03 -2.72 -0.36
C GLY A 92 -21.69 -2.84 1.01
N MET A 93 -20.96 -2.54 2.09
CA MET A 93 -21.47 -2.46 3.47
C MET A 93 -20.97 -1.17 4.14
N PHE A 94 -21.66 -0.73 5.19
CA PHE A 94 -21.25 0.45 5.97
C PHE A 94 -19.94 0.21 6.74
N GLY A 95 -19.04 1.19 6.70
CA GLY A 95 -17.75 1.15 7.41
C GLY A 95 -16.61 0.44 6.66
N ASP A 96 -15.42 0.45 7.25
CA ASP A 96 -14.22 -0.19 6.72
C ASP A 96 -14.15 -1.69 7.06
N VAL A 97 -13.53 -2.46 6.17
CA VAL A 97 -13.25 -3.88 6.37
C VAL A 97 -11.80 -4.06 6.85
N ILE A 98 -11.62 -4.74 7.98
CA ILE A 98 -10.31 -5.03 8.58
C ILE A 98 -10.04 -6.53 8.50
N ILE A 99 -8.88 -6.91 7.98
CA ILE A 99 -8.40 -8.29 8.02
C ILE A 99 -7.55 -8.45 9.29
N TYR A 100 -8.03 -9.27 10.24
CA TYR A 100 -7.33 -9.55 11.49
C TYR A 100 -6.87 -11.01 11.52
N GLN A 101 -5.60 -11.25 11.83
CA GLN A 101 -5.07 -12.58 12.12
C GLN A 101 -5.03 -12.80 13.63
N LYS A 102 -5.62 -13.91 14.10
CA LYS A 102 -5.68 -14.30 15.52
C LYS A 102 -4.38 -14.93 16.00
#